data_AF-A0A9E8J5S6-F1
#
_entry.id   AF-A0A9E8J5S6-F1
#
_cell.length_a   1.000
_cell.length_b   1.000
_cell.length_c   1.000
_cell.angle_alpha   90.00
_cell.angle_beta   90.00
_cell.angle_gamma   90.00
#
_symmetry.space_group_name_H-M   'P 1'
#
loop_
_entity.id
_entity.type
_entity.pdbx_description
1 polymer ?
#
loop_
_entity_poly.entity_id
_entity_poly.type
_entity_poly.pdbx_seq_one_letter_code
_entity_poly.pdbx_strand_id
1 'polypeptide(L)'
;MTDNDKPKNFKISEGVRKSWEDPTVRERRRQRHGVSVLGNGVSIGEYTSLYQAFKALGLPEKKHIPFRNKLKQASSLPFYDGDNIYAFTIIPPLKK
;
A
#
# COMPACT_ATOMS: atom_id res chain seq x y z
N MET A 1 -33.24 -6.40 -22.18
CA MET A 1 -32.09 -5.47 -22.08
C MET A 1 -32.62 -4.27 -21.31
N THR A 2 -32.33 -4.03 -20.05
CA THR A 2 -31.07 -4.12 -19.30
C THR A 2 -31.39 -4.25 -17.81
N ASP A 3 -30.90 -5.30 -17.17
CA ASP A 3 -31.03 -5.51 -15.73
C ASP A 3 -30.10 -4.57 -14.94
N ASN A 4 -30.75 -3.71 -14.15
CA ASN A 4 -30.38 -3.28 -12.80
C ASN A 4 -28.90 -2.92 -12.52
N ASP A 5 -28.61 -1.63 -12.65
CA ASP A 5 -27.60 -0.93 -11.85
C ASP A 5 -27.99 -1.02 -10.36
N LYS A 6 -27.53 -2.06 -9.65
CA LYS A 6 -27.58 -2.08 -8.19
C LYS A 6 -26.37 -1.31 -7.65
N PRO A 7 -26.56 -0.31 -6.77
CA PRO A 7 -25.43 0.25 -6.05
C PRO A 7 -24.80 -0.84 -5.19
N LYS A 8 -23.54 -1.18 -5.46
CA LYS A 8 -22.73 -2.06 -4.60
C LYS A 8 -22.60 -1.40 -3.24
N ASN A 9 -23.50 -1.76 -2.34
CA ASN A 9 -23.48 -1.35 -0.95
C ASN A 9 -22.27 -2.04 -0.28
N PHE A 10 -21.11 -1.40 -0.34
CA PHE A 10 -19.95 -1.81 0.43
C PHE A 10 -20.34 -1.67 1.91
N LYS A 11 -20.84 -2.74 2.52
CA LYS A 11 -21.00 -2.81 3.98
C LYS A 11 -19.61 -2.68 4.59
N ILE A 12 -19.22 -1.45 4.86
CA ILE A 12 -18.08 -1.14 5.73
C ILE A 12 -18.46 -1.76 7.08
N SER A 13 -17.76 -2.82 7.51
CA SER A 13 -18.03 -3.45 8.80
C SER A 13 -18.03 -2.39 9.91
N GLU A 14 -18.95 -2.50 10.87
CA GLU A 14 -19.11 -1.55 11.99
C GLU A 14 -17.76 -1.20 12.66
N GLY A 15 -16.84 -2.17 12.80
CA GLY A 15 -15.50 -1.95 13.32
C GLY A 15 -14.62 -1.01 12.48
N VAL A 16 -14.77 -1.00 11.16
CA VAL A 16 -14.08 -0.05 10.27
C VAL A 16 -14.66 1.35 10.40
N ARG A 17 -15.99 1.47 10.58
CA ARG A 17 -16.67 2.76 10.80
C ARG A 17 -16.21 3.39 12.12
N LYS A 18 -16.22 2.61 13.21
CA LYS A 18 -15.74 3.02 14.54
C LYS A 18 -14.27 3.42 14.56
N SER A 19 -13.45 2.77 13.72
CA SER A 19 -12.02 3.10 13.56
C SER A 19 -11.77 4.49 12.94
N TRP A 20 -12.76 5.14 12.31
CA TRP A 20 -12.62 6.50 11.80
C TRP A 20 -12.94 7.58 12.84
N GLU A 21 -13.60 7.21 13.95
CA GLU A 21 -13.92 8.09 15.07
C GLU A 21 -12.71 8.31 15.99
N ASP A 22 -11.75 7.38 15.99
CA ASP A 22 -10.45 7.57 16.65
C ASP A 22 -9.58 8.53 15.81
N PRO A 23 -9.28 9.75 16.32
CA PRO A 23 -8.50 10.75 15.59
C PRO A 23 -7.10 10.26 15.24
N THR A 24 -6.52 9.39 16.07
CA THR A 24 -5.20 8.79 15.86
C THR A 24 -5.21 7.82 14.69
N VAL A 25 -6.27 7.00 14.58
CA VAL A 25 -6.42 6.06 13.47
C VAL A 25 -6.74 6.81 12.17
N ARG A 26 -7.55 7.86 12.24
CA ARG A 26 -7.85 8.75 11.10
C ARG A 26 -6.60 9.41 10.55
N GLU A 27 -5.74 9.96 11.40
CA GLU A 27 -4.50 10.60 11.00
C GLU A 27 -3.51 9.60 10.38
N ARG A 28 -3.32 8.43 11.02
CA ARG A 28 -2.50 7.33 10.46
C ARG A 28 -3.03 6.80 9.12
N ARG A 29 -4.35 6.85 8.88
CA ARG A 29 -4.97 6.45 7.61
C ARG A 29 -4.85 7.52 6.53
N ARG A 30 -4.84 8.81 6.92
CA ARG A 30 -4.68 9.95 6.00
C ARG A 30 -3.25 10.07 5.47
N GLN A 31 -2.26 9.61 6.23
CA GLN A 31 -0.87 9.58 5.80
C GLN A 31 -0.66 8.63 4.62
N ARG A 32 -0.45 9.22 3.44
CA ARG A 32 0.07 8.50 2.27
C ARG A 32 1.58 8.38 2.46
N HIS A 33 2.07 7.14 2.47
CA HIS A 33 3.51 6.87 2.51
C HIS A 33 3.96 6.52 1.10
N GLY A 34 4.89 7.31 0.57
CA GLY A 34 5.65 6.93 -0.62
C GLY A 34 6.56 5.75 -0.31
N VAL A 35 7.04 5.09 -1.35
CA VAL A 35 8.02 4.00 -1.22
C VAL A 35 9.14 4.20 -2.23
N SER A 36 10.38 3.95 -1.81
CA SER A 36 11.54 3.84 -2.69
C SER A 36 11.81 2.36 -2.95
N VAL A 37 12.21 2.01 -4.17
CA VAL A 37 12.41 0.63 -4.59
C VAL A 37 13.79 0.43 -5.22
N LEU A 38 14.51 -0.57 -4.71
CA LEU A 38 15.72 -1.10 -5.32
C LEU A 38 15.41 -2.50 -5.90
N GLY A 39 15.69 -2.74 -7.17
CA GLY A 39 15.60 -4.06 -7.79
C GLY A 39 16.97 -4.67 -7.99
N ASN A 40 17.22 -5.86 -7.44
CA ASN A 40 18.49 -6.57 -7.53
C ASN A 40 19.70 -5.69 -7.12
N GLY A 41 19.49 -4.79 -6.14
CA GLY A 41 20.51 -3.84 -5.67
C GLY A 41 20.62 -2.54 -6.47
N VAL A 42 19.87 -2.38 -7.57
CA VAL A 42 19.87 -1.18 -8.41
C VAL A 42 18.64 -0.32 -8.10
N SER A 43 18.83 1.00 -8.00
CA SER A 43 17.71 1.92 -7.77
C SER A 43 16.77 1.95 -8.97
N ILE A 44 15.50 1.55 -8.75
CA ILE A 44 14.46 1.62 -9.76
C ILE A 44 13.74 2.97 -9.69
N GLY A 45 13.49 3.47 -8.47
CA GLY A 45 12.90 4.78 -8.27
C GLY A 45 11.92 4.83 -7.10
N GLU A 46 11.21 5.96 -7.03
CA GLU A 46 10.28 6.27 -5.96
C GLU A 46 8.84 6.33 -6.47
N TYR A 47 7.91 5.88 -5.65
CA TYR A 47 6.49 5.80 -5.96
C TYR A 47 5.67 6.46 -4.86
N THR A 48 4.57 7.11 -5.22
CA THR A 48 3.69 7.77 -4.24
C THR A 48 2.95 6.80 -3.34
N SER A 49 2.90 5.51 -3.72
CA SER A 49 2.31 4.43 -2.93
C SER A 49 2.88 3.07 -3.32
N LEU A 50 2.82 2.12 -2.39
CA LEU A 50 3.18 0.73 -2.63
C LEU A 50 2.36 0.09 -3.76
N TYR A 51 1.07 0.43 -3.87
CA TYR A 51 0.22 -0.07 -4.94
C TYR A 51 0.73 0.35 -6.33
N GLN A 52 1.10 1.63 -6.49
CA GLN A 52 1.68 2.12 -7.74
C GLN A 52 3.00 1.43 -8.06
N ALA A 53 3.85 1.20 -7.05
CA ALA A 53 5.09 0.47 -7.26
C ALA A 53 4.84 -0.96 -7.75
N PHE A 54 3.91 -1.69 -7.11
CA PHE A 54 3.56 -3.04 -7.55
C PHE A 54 3.03 -3.06 -8.99
N LYS A 55 2.15 -2.12 -9.32
CA LYS A 55 1.59 -2.00 -10.67
C LYS A 55 2.66 -1.67 -11.71
N ALA A 56 3.55 -0.72 -11.43
CA ALA A 56 4.62 -0.30 -12.34
C ALA A 56 5.65 -1.41 -12.57
N LEU A 57 5.92 -2.21 -11.54
CA LEU A 57 6.89 -3.32 -11.57
C LEU A 57 6.27 -4.64 -12.06
N GLY A 58 4.98 -4.68 -12.39
CA GLY A 58 4.29 -5.90 -12.80
C GLY A 58 4.11 -6.94 -11.68
N LEU A 59 4.27 -6.53 -10.42
CA LEU A 59 4.17 -7.40 -9.26
C LEU A 59 2.71 -7.76 -8.95
N PRO A 60 2.45 -8.89 -8.25
CA PRO A 60 1.10 -9.33 -7.92
C PRO A 60 0.37 -8.33 -7.00
N GLU A 61 -0.50 -7.51 -7.59
CA GLU A 61 -1.25 -6.44 -6.90
C GLU A 61 -2.01 -6.98 -5.67
N LYS A 62 -2.54 -8.20 -5.72
CA LYS A 62 -3.28 -8.80 -4.58
C LYS A 62 -2.42 -8.93 -3.30
N LYS A 63 -1.10 -8.95 -3.42
CA LYS A 63 -0.16 -9.08 -2.30
C LYS A 63 0.26 -7.72 -1.69
N HIS A 64 -0.10 -6.59 -2.30
CA HIS A 64 0.37 -5.28 -1.84
C HIS A 64 -0.16 -4.92 -0.44
N ILE A 65 -1.42 -5.24 -0.12
CA ILE A 65 -2.04 -4.92 1.18
C ILE A 65 -1.32 -5.62 2.35
N PRO A 66 -1.17 -6.96 2.35
CA PRO A 66 -0.45 -7.64 3.43
C PRO A 66 1.02 -7.24 3.49
N PHE A 67 1.67 -7.00 2.33
CA PHE A 67 3.05 -6.51 2.29
C PHE A 67 3.18 -5.11 2.89
N ARG A 68 2.24 -4.20 2.62
CA ARG A 68 2.20 -2.85 3.18
C ARG A 68 2.22 -2.85 4.70
N ASN A 69 1.44 -3.73 5.33
CA ASN A 69 1.38 -3.79 6.79
C ASN A 69 2.72 -4.19 7.39
N LYS A 70 3.39 -5.18 6.81
CA LYS A 70 4.74 -5.61 7.22
C LYS A 70 5.77 -4.50 6.97
N LEU A 71 5.73 -3.88 5.80
CA LEU A 71 6.63 -2.79 5.43
C LEU A 71 6.48 -1.58 6.37
N LYS A 72 5.25 -1.25 6.82
CA LYS A 72 5.03 -0.19 7.82
C LYS A 72 5.65 -0.49 9.19
N GLN A 73 5.78 -1.76 9.56
CA GLN A 73 6.41 -2.17 10.81
C GLN A 73 7.94 -2.21 10.69
N ALA A 74 8.44 -2.70 9.56
CA ALA A 74 9.87 -2.88 9.32
C ALA A 74 10.58 -1.63 8.76
N SER A 75 9.84 -0.66 8.22
CA SER A 75 10.30 0.51 7.45
C SER A 75 11.03 0.18 6.14
N SER A 76 11.70 -0.96 6.05
CA SER A 76 12.26 -1.53 4.83
C SER A 76 12.02 -3.03 4.78
N LEU A 77 11.63 -3.56 3.62
CA LEU A 77 11.32 -4.97 3.46
C LEU A 77 11.58 -5.44 2.01
N PRO A 78 12.25 -6.57 1.79
CA PRO A 78 12.38 -7.18 0.47
C PRO A 78 11.12 -7.92 0.05
N PHE A 79 10.78 -7.84 -1.23
CA PHE A 79 9.78 -8.63 -1.90
C PHE A 79 10.47 -9.50 -2.96
N TYR A 80 10.22 -10.80 -2.90
CA TYR A 80 10.79 -11.79 -3.82
C TYR A 80 9.76 -12.11 -4.90
N ASP A 81 10.16 -11.97 -6.16
CA ASP A 81 9.36 -12.29 -7.33
C ASP A 81 10.21 -13.12 -8.31
N GLY A 82 10.13 -14.46 -8.16
CA GLY A 82 11.03 -15.38 -8.87
C GLY A 82 12.49 -15.12 -8.49
N ASP A 83 13.33 -14.89 -9.50
CA ASP A 83 14.75 -14.56 -9.34
C ASP A 83 15.01 -13.07 -9.01
N ASN A 84 13.96 -12.22 -9.06
CA ASN A 84 14.09 -10.80 -8.78
C ASN A 84 13.80 -10.48 -7.30
N ILE A 85 14.61 -9.60 -6.74
CA ILE A 85 14.47 -9.10 -5.37
C ILE A 85 14.23 -7.60 -5.43
N TYR A 86 13.08 -7.17 -4.91
CA TYR A 86 12.70 -5.76 -4.81
C TYR A 86 12.73 -5.32 -3.35
N ALA A 87 13.72 -4.53 -2.96
CA ALA A 87 13.78 -3.93 -1.63
C ALA A 87 12.93 -2.67 -1.61
N PHE A 88 11.85 -2.69 -0.82
CA PHE A 88 10.98 -1.53 -0.62
C PHE A 88 11.36 -0.83 0.68
N THR A 89 11.46 0.49 0.63
CA THR A 89 11.69 1.33 1.81
C THR A 89 10.60 2.40 1.89
N ILE A 90 10.00 2.59 3.06
CA ILE A 90 9.02 3.64 3.28
C ILE A 90 9.73 4.99 3.26
N ILE A 91 9.20 5.90 2.46
CA ILE A 91 9.57 7.30 2.52
C ILE A 91 8.68 7.93 3.59
N PRO A 92 9.23 8.30 4.76
CA PRO A 92 8.44 8.97 5.79
C PRO A 92 7.93 10.31 5.23
N PRO A 93 6.71 10.74 5.59
CA PRO A 93 6.25 12.07 5.22
C PRO A 93 7.24 13.09 5.79
N LEU A 94 7.76 13.99 4.95
CA LEU A 94 8.55 15.13 5.39
C LEU A 94 7.76 15.86 6.47
N LYS A 95 8.25 15.83 7.71
CA LYS A 95 7.70 16.64 8.79
C LYS A 95 7.88 18.10 8.36
N LYS A 96 6.76 18.78 8.08
CA LYS A 96 6.73 20.25 7.96
C LYS A 96 6.78 20.87 9.34
#